data_AF-A0A0A8UP03-F1
#
_entry.id   AF-A0A0A8UP03-F1
#
_cell.length_a   1.000
_cell.length_b   1.000
_cell.length_c   1.000
_cell.angle_alpha   90.00
_cell.angle_beta   90.00
_cell.angle_gamma   90.00
#
_symmetry.space_group_name_H-M   'P 1'
#
loop_
_entity.id
_entity.type
_entity.pdbx_description
1 polymer ?
#
loop_
_entity_poly.entity_id
_entity_poly.type
_entity_poly.pdbx_seq_one_letter_code
_entity_poly.pdbx_strand_id
1 'polypeptide(L)'
;MSYKGIQILLKESKENNPPPDAWLQSTKNEVANFKQSWREERKKQVHYELYKDNTLDKTLFMKLVNNLSSKLSERQSNKLKKIWNDKTVSLDNMVNNVLDFATKVGYFDDPFIKNMNPFLKIFPNDQELFNYLRSPQQYITDNKLTFYQQQILELVTKAPSFRYLSIGQYLNGQVESELTGIMKELHLESYGCRDALSFEDLINPYVKDKVVQDSKKEHYGPQIMGMGGALESYDRRLITSTAKKVKSMKMGECHTLAQLGAEHLLSKIESGLLAGASIKMVTHEDNRGSHTFLLLNHTGDLSDLSKCIIVDPWAYSMGYTDTQGIFTIDNYPFPGMTTKLKCCYDSWDDNVHLSRKYNREIGPQSQTNVEEEKMKINPEDAKGFIEYLYGAARNLIKDESKETLLKEILRDLHYDDIPPSQAVKIATDIYFAGSVEGDSKAGYSWSKGDNFTTQVFGSNDEAYLKFFEEAFNRYPTIKSYWESHLQSVGGDNAPIEHLDSNAILEIGEHLSNDNTLEREYVPKNPDVVFSL
;
A
#
# COMPACT_ATOMS: atom_id res chain seq x y z
N MET A 1 -5.02 22.15 37.25
CA MET A 1 -4.97 21.28 38.45
C MET A 1 -3.60 20.63 38.50
N SER A 2 -2.86 20.77 39.59
CA SER A 2 -1.48 20.27 39.65
C SER A 2 -1.46 18.75 39.83
N TYR A 3 -0.44 18.11 39.26
CA TYR A 3 -0.06 16.69 39.41
C TYR A 3 -0.15 16.15 40.87
N LYS A 4 -0.13 17.02 41.88
CA LYS A 4 -0.34 16.68 43.28
C LYS A 4 -1.76 16.20 43.61
N GLY A 5 -2.80 16.72 42.93
CA GLY A 5 -4.19 16.37 43.25
C GLY A 5 -4.53 14.90 42.95
N ILE A 6 -4.05 14.38 41.82
CA ILE A 6 -4.25 12.98 41.41
C ILE A 6 -3.45 12.02 42.31
N GLN A 7 -2.23 12.40 42.70
CA GLN A 7 -1.42 11.61 43.65
C GLN A 7 -2.03 11.54 45.06
N ILE A 8 -2.72 12.60 45.51
CA ILE A 8 -3.38 12.63 46.82
C ILE A 8 -4.63 11.74 46.81
N LEU A 9 -5.47 11.80 45.78
CA LEU A 9 -6.68 10.97 45.68
C LEU A 9 -6.38 9.47 45.54
N LEU A 10 -5.35 9.10 44.77
CA LEU A 10 -4.89 7.70 44.67
C LEU A 10 -4.17 7.20 45.94
N LYS A 11 -3.64 8.12 46.75
CA LYS A 11 -3.08 7.79 48.07
C LYS A 11 -4.18 7.64 49.12
N GLU A 12 -5.21 8.49 49.07
CA GLU A 12 -6.39 8.41 49.93
C GLU A 12 -7.26 7.19 49.61
N SER A 13 -7.29 6.71 48.36
CA SER A 13 -7.93 5.44 48.00
C SER A 13 -7.13 4.22 48.50
N LYS A 14 -5.80 4.29 48.52
CA LYS A 14 -4.93 3.25 49.10
C LYS A 14 -5.09 3.12 50.60
N GLU A 15 -5.35 4.21 51.31
CA GLU A 15 -5.50 4.21 52.76
C GLU A 15 -6.91 3.80 53.22
N ASN A 16 -7.93 3.80 52.34
CA ASN A 16 -9.34 3.62 52.74
C ASN A 16 -10.08 2.42 52.14
N ASN A 17 -9.45 1.54 51.35
CA ASN A 17 -10.12 0.36 50.77
C ASN A 17 -11.52 0.72 50.18
N PRO A 18 -11.62 1.72 49.29
CA PRO A 18 -12.92 2.17 48.80
C PRO A 18 -13.65 0.99 48.15
N PRO A 19 -14.96 0.84 48.42
CA PRO A 19 -15.74 -0.28 47.92
C PRO A 19 -15.58 -0.36 46.39
N PRO A 20 -15.57 -1.58 45.82
CA PRO A 20 -15.37 -1.80 44.39
C PRO A 20 -16.22 -0.87 43.52
N ASP A 21 -17.44 -0.53 43.94
CA ASP A 21 -18.45 0.17 43.13
C ASP A 21 -18.20 1.68 42.86
N ALA A 22 -17.07 2.27 43.29
CA ALA A 22 -16.78 3.71 43.11
C ALA A 22 -15.60 4.03 42.17
N TRP A 23 -14.85 3.03 41.73
CA TRP A 23 -13.59 3.16 41.01
C TRP A 23 -13.77 3.55 39.55
N LEU A 24 -14.70 2.94 38.82
CA LEU A 24 -14.94 3.25 37.41
C LEU A 24 -15.50 4.67 37.26
N GLN A 25 -16.38 5.08 38.16
CA GLN A 25 -16.92 6.44 38.14
C GLN A 25 -15.86 7.47 38.57
N SER A 26 -15.01 7.17 39.57
CA SER A 26 -13.87 8.02 39.91
C SER A 26 -12.91 8.15 38.73
N THR A 27 -12.56 7.04 38.08
CA THR A 27 -11.68 7.01 36.91
C THR A 27 -12.27 7.82 35.75
N LYS A 28 -13.57 7.69 35.47
CA LYS A 28 -14.28 8.51 34.46
C LYS A 28 -14.16 10.00 34.77
N ASN A 29 -14.37 10.40 36.02
CA ASN A 29 -14.27 11.80 36.44
C ASN A 29 -12.82 12.31 36.35
N GLU A 30 -11.84 11.50 36.76
CA GLU A 30 -10.42 11.83 36.68
C GLU A 30 -9.95 11.98 35.23
N VAL A 31 -10.36 11.07 34.34
CA VAL A 31 -10.08 11.18 32.91
C VAL A 31 -10.70 12.44 32.32
N ALA A 32 -11.93 12.81 32.71
CA ALA A 32 -12.55 14.06 32.27
C ALA A 32 -11.75 15.29 32.76
N ASN A 33 -11.32 15.30 34.01
CA ASN A 33 -10.50 16.37 34.59
C ASN A 33 -9.11 16.48 33.96
N PHE A 34 -8.47 15.33 33.71
CA PHE A 34 -7.18 15.25 33.02
C PHE A 34 -7.31 15.78 31.59
N LYS A 35 -8.32 15.31 30.85
CA LYS A 35 -8.62 15.74 29.48
C LYS A 35 -8.82 17.26 29.40
N GLN A 36 -9.60 17.84 30.33
CA GLN A 36 -9.79 19.28 30.38
C GLN A 36 -8.48 20.01 30.71
N SER A 37 -7.73 19.55 31.70
CA SER A 37 -6.46 20.18 32.10
C SER A 37 -5.41 20.15 30.99
N TRP A 38 -5.29 19.02 30.29
CA TRP A 38 -4.39 18.85 29.14
C TRP A 38 -4.73 19.82 28.01
N ARG A 39 -6.02 19.88 27.66
CA ARG A 39 -6.55 20.76 26.62
C ARG A 39 -6.25 22.23 26.89
N GLU A 40 -6.44 22.68 28.12
CA GLU A 40 -6.12 24.06 28.52
C GLU A 40 -4.62 24.34 28.46
N GLU A 41 -3.78 23.40 28.90
CA GLU A 41 -2.33 23.57 28.85
C GLU A 41 -1.82 23.61 27.41
N ARG A 42 -2.31 22.71 26.55
CA ARG A 42 -1.92 22.69 25.13
C ARG A 42 -2.44 23.93 24.39
N LYS A 43 -3.65 24.42 24.71
CA LYS A 43 -4.16 25.70 24.21
C LYS A 43 -3.20 26.84 24.54
N LYS A 44 -2.74 26.95 25.79
CA LYS A 44 -1.78 27.99 26.21
C LYS A 44 -0.45 27.86 25.46
N GLN A 45 0.06 26.64 25.31
CA GLN A 45 1.31 26.41 24.61
C GLN A 45 1.22 26.80 23.14
N VAL A 46 0.17 26.38 22.43
CA VAL A 46 -0.05 26.77 21.01
C VAL A 46 -0.27 28.28 20.90
N HIS A 47 -1.00 28.89 21.84
CA HIS A 47 -1.11 30.35 21.89
C HIS A 47 0.27 31.00 22.03
N TYR A 48 1.15 30.49 22.89
CA TYR A 48 2.52 31.00 23.02
C TYR A 48 3.34 30.81 21.72
N GLU A 49 3.24 29.64 21.08
CA GLU A 49 3.90 29.35 19.80
C GLU A 49 3.46 30.29 18.66
N LEU A 50 2.19 30.70 18.66
CA LEU A 50 1.64 31.64 17.68
C LEU A 50 2.10 33.09 17.88
N TYR A 51 2.54 33.46 19.08
CA TYR A 51 2.95 34.82 19.40
C TYR A 51 4.45 34.87 19.69
N LYS A 52 5.22 35.34 18.72
CA LYS A 52 6.65 35.64 18.90
C LYS A 52 6.80 37.11 19.26
N ASP A 53 7.42 37.43 20.39
CA ASP A 53 7.63 38.80 20.88
C ASP A 53 6.32 39.63 20.90
N ASN A 54 5.23 39.03 21.40
CA ASN A 54 3.87 39.60 21.42
C ASN A 54 3.28 39.95 20.03
N THR A 55 3.87 39.44 18.96
CA THR A 55 3.37 39.60 17.60
C THR A 55 2.87 38.27 17.06
N LEU A 56 1.65 38.25 16.51
CA LEU A 56 1.08 37.05 15.90
C LEU A 56 1.86 36.65 14.63
N ASP A 57 2.35 35.41 14.60
CA ASP A 57 2.81 34.77 13.38
C ASP A 57 1.60 34.32 12.55
N LYS A 58 1.22 35.18 11.59
CA LYS A 58 0.09 34.93 10.68
C LYS A 58 0.29 33.67 9.84
N THR A 59 1.53 33.28 9.53
CA THR A 59 1.81 32.10 8.71
C THR A 59 1.53 30.83 9.51
N LEU A 60 2.02 30.76 10.74
CA LEU A 60 1.72 29.64 11.65
C LEU A 60 0.23 29.56 11.96
N PHE A 61 -0.42 30.70 12.18
CA PHE A 61 -1.87 30.74 12.41
C PHE A 61 -2.67 30.21 11.20
N MET A 62 -2.33 30.64 9.98
CA MET A 62 -3.00 30.16 8.77
C MET A 62 -2.74 28.67 8.51
N LYS A 63 -1.52 28.18 8.79
CA LYS A 63 -1.22 26.73 8.75
C LYS A 63 -2.11 25.96 9.73
N LEU A 64 -2.29 26.45 10.95
CA LEU A 64 -3.19 25.84 11.93
C LEU A 64 -4.63 25.79 11.41
N VAL A 65 -5.17 26.90 10.90
CA VAL A 65 -6.55 26.97 10.38
C VAL A 65 -6.75 26.01 9.21
N ASN A 66 -5.81 25.95 8.28
CA ASN A 66 -5.88 25.06 7.12
C ASN A 66 -5.80 23.58 7.54
N ASN A 67 -4.87 23.23 8.42
CA ASN A 67 -4.71 21.87 8.95
C ASN A 67 -5.91 21.43 9.80
N LEU A 68 -6.51 22.37 10.52
CA LEU A 68 -7.73 22.11 11.27
C LEU A 68 -8.89 21.88 10.29
N SER A 69 -9.06 22.75 9.29
CA SER A 69 -10.16 22.63 8.31
C SER A 69 -10.13 21.33 7.52
N SER A 70 -8.96 20.79 7.19
CA SER A 70 -8.84 19.53 6.44
C SER A 70 -9.25 18.29 7.25
N LYS A 71 -9.28 18.38 8.59
CA LYS A 71 -9.60 17.28 9.49
C LYS A 71 -11.02 17.33 10.06
N LEU A 72 -11.84 18.28 9.62
CA LEU A 72 -13.18 18.51 10.14
C LEU A 72 -14.24 18.03 9.17
N SER A 73 -15.36 17.54 9.72
CA SER A 73 -16.59 17.37 8.93
C SER A 73 -17.00 18.71 8.29
N GLU A 74 -17.74 18.65 7.18
CA GLU A 74 -18.21 19.84 6.47
C GLU A 74 -18.93 20.84 7.41
N ARG A 75 -19.80 20.33 8.30
CA ARG A 75 -20.49 21.14 9.31
C ARG A 75 -19.53 21.85 10.26
N GLN A 76 -18.47 21.18 10.69
CA GLN A 76 -17.46 21.75 11.58
C GLN A 76 -16.54 22.74 10.83
N SER A 77 -16.14 22.42 9.60
CA SER A 77 -15.37 23.33 8.74
C SER A 77 -16.13 24.63 8.49
N ASN A 78 -17.44 24.56 8.23
CA ASN A 78 -18.30 25.74 8.08
C ASN A 78 -18.40 26.57 9.37
N LYS A 79 -18.37 25.94 10.55
CA LYS A 79 -18.30 26.67 11.83
C LYS A 79 -16.95 27.35 12.03
N LEU A 80 -15.85 26.66 11.74
CA LEU A 80 -14.51 27.24 11.77
C LEU A 80 -14.42 28.44 10.83
N LYS A 81 -14.94 28.32 9.59
CA LYS A 81 -15.02 29.41 8.60
C LYS A 81 -15.75 30.64 9.13
N LYS A 82 -16.85 30.47 9.87
CA LYS A 82 -17.55 31.59 10.49
C LYS A 82 -16.71 32.26 11.58
N ILE A 83 -16.01 31.49 12.40
CA ILE A 83 -15.17 32.02 13.50
C ILE A 83 -14.02 32.87 12.96
N TRP A 84 -13.30 32.40 11.93
CA TRP A 84 -12.12 33.11 11.45
C TRP A 84 -12.44 34.22 10.44
N ASN A 85 -13.62 34.21 9.82
CA ASN A 85 -14.07 35.31 8.94
C ASN A 85 -14.90 36.38 9.67
N ASP A 86 -15.08 36.26 10.99
CA ASP A 86 -15.82 37.23 11.77
C ASP A 86 -15.02 38.53 11.91
N LYS A 87 -15.43 39.56 11.16
CA LYS A 87 -14.79 40.88 11.17
C LYS A 87 -15.17 41.72 12.39
N THR A 88 -16.08 41.25 13.24
CA THR A 88 -16.58 41.99 14.41
C THR A 88 -15.74 41.76 15.67
N VAL A 89 -14.84 40.77 15.64
CA VAL A 89 -13.94 40.43 16.76
C VAL A 89 -12.50 40.90 16.49
N SER A 90 -11.78 41.26 17.56
CA SER A 90 -10.35 41.56 17.48
C SER A 90 -9.55 40.33 17.02
N LEU A 91 -8.36 40.55 16.45
CA LEU A 91 -7.46 39.48 16.01
C LEU A 91 -7.14 38.51 17.16
N ASP A 92 -6.84 39.02 18.35
CA ASP A 92 -6.54 38.19 19.52
C ASP A 92 -7.75 37.35 19.96
N ASN A 93 -8.96 37.92 19.91
CA ASN A 93 -10.18 37.19 20.22
C ASN A 93 -10.49 36.14 19.14
N MET A 94 -10.21 36.44 17.87
CA MET A 94 -10.33 35.49 16.78
C MET A 94 -9.38 34.31 16.96
N VAL A 95 -8.11 34.55 17.29
CA VAL A 95 -7.14 33.49 17.58
C VAL A 95 -7.63 32.64 18.75
N ASN A 96 -8.06 33.25 19.85
CA ASN A 96 -8.59 32.51 20.99
C ASN A 96 -9.83 31.69 20.65
N ASN A 97 -10.77 32.24 19.86
CA ASN A 97 -11.96 31.52 19.41
C ASN A 97 -11.61 30.32 18.50
N VAL A 98 -10.61 30.45 17.64
CA VAL A 98 -10.09 29.33 16.82
C VAL A 98 -9.48 28.25 17.71
N LEU A 99 -8.66 28.64 18.69
CA LEU A 99 -8.06 27.70 19.64
C LEU A 99 -9.11 27.02 20.52
N ASP A 100 -10.12 27.73 20.99
CA ASP A 100 -11.26 27.17 21.74
C ASP A 100 -12.05 26.18 20.91
N PHE A 101 -12.30 26.51 19.64
CA PHE A 101 -12.93 25.60 18.71
C PHE A 101 -12.08 24.35 18.49
N ALA A 102 -10.78 24.50 18.24
CA ALA A 102 -9.83 23.40 18.06
C ALA A 102 -9.77 22.48 19.30
N THR A 103 -9.74 23.05 20.50
CA THR A 103 -9.82 22.32 21.77
C THR A 103 -11.14 21.56 21.91
N LYS A 104 -12.27 22.21 21.59
CA LYS A 104 -13.61 21.61 21.70
C LYS A 104 -13.78 20.40 20.79
N VAL A 105 -13.26 20.48 19.57
CA VAL A 105 -13.28 19.37 18.61
C VAL A 105 -12.18 18.32 18.86
N GLY A 106 -11.34 18.50 19.89
CA GLY A 106 -10.30 17.55 20.25
C GLY A 106 -9.11 17.52 19.29
N TYR A 107 -8.87 18.61 18.55
CA TYR A 107 -7.76 18.70 17.60
C TYR A 107 -6.39 18.54 18.27
N PHE A 108 -6.27 19.00 19.52
CA PHE A 108 -5.06 18.90 20.32
C PHE A 108 -5.02 17.66 21.23
N ASP A 109 -6.02 16.79 21.17
CA ASP A 109 -6.03 15.57 21.99
C ASP A 109 -4.91 14.66 21.50
N ASP A 110 -4.04 14.25 22.42
CA ASP A 110 -3.05 13.21 22.15
C ASP A 110 -3.75 11.85 21.92
N PRO A 111 -3.06 10.86 21.31
CA PRO A 111 -3.64 9.53 21.10
C PRO A 111 -4.14 8.86 22.39
N PHE A 112 -3.52 9.12 23.55
CA PHE A 112 -3.98 8.57 24.83
C PHE A 112 -5.38 9.08 25.19
N ILE A 113 -5.61 10.40 25.15
CA ILE A 113 -6.89 11.05 25.46
C ILE A 113 -8.00 10.61 24.50
N LYS A 114 -7.68 10.40 23.22
CA LYS A 114 -8.64 9.90 22.23
C LYS A 114 -9.10 8.48 22.55
N ASN A 115 -8.16 7.61 22.93
CA ASN A 115 -8.43 6.20 23.21
C ASN A 115 -9.00 5.92 24.62
N MET A 116 -8.95 6.88 25.55
CA MET A 116 -9.47 6.67 26.93
C MET A 116 -10.98 6.38 26.99
N ASN A 117 -11.79 7.01 26.15
CA ASN A 117 -13.23 6.76 26.13
C ASN A 117 -13.56 5.33 25.64
N PRO A 118 -13.01 4.87 24.49
CA PRO A 118 -13.06 3.47 24.09
C PRO A 118 -12.55 2.52 25.18
N PHE A 119 -11.44 2.84 25.84
CA PHE A 119 -10.85 2.03 26.90
C PHE A 119 -11.82 1.81 28.06
N LEU A 120 -12.41 2.88 28.61
CA LEU A 120 -13.33 2.77 29.73
C LEU A 120 -14.64 2.03 29.38
N LYS A 121 -15.01 1.98 28.10
CA LYS A 121 -16.19 1.23 27.63
C LYS A 121 -15.97 -0.29 27.58
N ILE A 122 -14.72 -0.75 27.65
CA ILE A 122 -14.39 -2.18 27.68
C ILE A 122 -14.82 -2.81 29.00
N PHE A 123 -14.77 -2.04 30.08
CA PHE A 123 -15.07 -2.52 31.43
C PHE A 123 -16.54 -2.29 31.77
N PRO A 124 -17.36 -3.35 31.92
CA PRO A 124 -18.77 -3.22 32.28
C PRO A 124 -18.96 -2.80 33.76
N ASN A 125 -17.97 -3.04 34.61
CA ASN A 125 -17.99 -2.72 36.03
C ASN A 125 -16.56 -2.55 36.57
N ASP A 126 -16.48 -2.19 37.84
CA ASP A 126 -15.24 -1.84 38.52
C ASP A 126 -14.37 -3.06 38.82
N GLN A 127 -14.99 -4.24 39.01
CA GLN A 127 -14.26 -5.49 39.18
C GLN A 127 -13.47 -5.84 37.92
N GLU A 128 -14.05 -5.64 36.74
CA GLU A 128 -13.39 -5.88 35.46
C GLU A 128 -12.24 -4.90 35.22
N LEU A 129 -12.44 -3.62 35.52
CA LEU A 129 -11.36 -2.63 35.48
C LEU A 129 -10.22 -2.98 36.46
N PHE A 130 -10.57 -3.41 37.67
CA PHE A 130 -9.60 -3.82 38.68
C PHE A 130 -8.82 -5.07 38.26
N ASN A 131 -9.50 -6.09 37.70
CA ASN A 131 -8.89 -7.29 37.17
C ASN A 131 -7.86 -6.96 36.09
N TYR A 132 -8.21 -6.06 35.18
CA TYR A 132 -7.31 -5.56 34.15
C TYR A 132 -6.11 -4.82 34.73
N LEU A 133 -6.32 -3.84 35.61
CA LEU A 133 -5.24 -3.05 36.18
C LEU A 133 -4.27 -3.88 37.04
N ARG A 134 -4.72 -5.02 37.58
CA ARG A 134 -3.87 -5.97 38.31
C ARG A 134 -2.99 -6.81 37.40
N SER A 135 -3.51 -7.25 36.25
CA SER A 135 -2.79 -8.09 35.29
C SER A 135 -3.29 -7.85 33.86
N PRO A 136 -2.82 -6.80 33.17
CA PRO A 136 -3.38 -6.40 31.87
C PRO A 136 -3.26 -7.50 30.79
N GLN A 137 -2.11 -8.16 30.70
CA GLN A 137 -1.89 -9.20 29.70
C GLN A 137 -2.79 -10.41 29.95
N GLN A 138 -2.89 -10.86 31.20
CA GLN A 138 -3.75 -11.99 31.54
C GLN A 138 -5.23 -11.66 31.29
N TYR A 139 -5.66 -10.43 31.58
CA TYR A 139 -7.00 -9.98 31.26
C TYR A 139 -7.29 -10.06 29.75
N ILE A 140 -6.33 -9.66 28.90
CA ILE A 140 -6.46 -9.78 27.44
C ILE A 140 -6.58 -11.24 27.01
N THR A 141 -5.75 -12.13 27.57
CA THR A 141 -5.75 -13.56 27.24
C THR A 141 -7.03 -14.28 27.69
N ASP A 142 -7.53 -13.97 28.88
CA ASP A 142 -8.63 -14.73 29.51
C ASP A 142 -10.02 -14.26 29.04
N ASN A 143 -10.13 -13.06 28.47
CA ASN A 143 -11.42 -12.46 28.06
C ASN A 143 -11.63 -12.48 26.54
N LYS A 144 -12.89 -12.68 26.13
CA LYS A 144 -13.31 -12.61 24.72
C LYS A 144 -13.40 -11.17 24.23
N LEU A 145 -12.26 -10.52 24.04
CA LEU A 145 -12.16 -9.16 23.52
C LEU A 145 -12.02 -9.16 21.99
N THR A 146 -12.67 -8.20 21.34
CA THR A 146 -12.43 -7.95 19.91
C THR A 146 -11.01 -7.41 19.67
N PHE A 147 -10.46 -7.62 18.48
CA PHE A 147 -9.14 -7.05 18.11
C PHE A 147 -9.05 -5.54 18.35
N TYR A 148 -10.13 -4.80 18.05
CA TYR A 148 -10.20 -3.37 18.33
C TYR A 148 -10.04 -3.07 19.82
N GLN A 149 -10.76 -3.78 20.68
CA GLN A 149 -10.66 -3.60 22.13
C GLN A 149 -9.27 -3.96 22.65
N GLN A 150 -8.68 -5.07 22.19
CA GLN A 150 -7.31 -5.45 22.57
C GLN A 150 -6.30 -4.36 22.18
N GLN A 151 -6.42 -3.80 20.97
CA GLN A 151 -5.55 -2.72 20.53
C GLN A 151 -5.72 -1.44 21.36
N ILE A 152 -6.96 -1.09 21.73
CA ILE A 152 -7.23 0.05 22.62
C ILE A 152 -6.57 -0.15 23.99
N LEU A 153 -6.66 -1.36 24.57
CA LEU A 153 -5.99 -1.70 25.83
C LEU A 153 -4.47 -1.56 25.71
N GLU A 154 -3.88 -2.11 24.65
CA GLU A 154 -2.44 -2.00 24.39
C GLU A 154 -1.99 -0.53 24.25
N LEU A 155 -2.67 0.24 23.40
CA LEU A 155 -2.35 1.65 23.13
C LEU A 155 -2.43 2.50 24.39
N VAL A 156 -3.52 2.34 25.15
CA VAL A 156 -3.71 3.10 26.38
C VAL A 156 -2.66 2.69 27.40
N THR A 157 -2.38 1.39 27.60
CA THR A 157 -1.40 0.96 28.61
C THR A 157 0.05 1.32 28.28
N LYS A 158 0.43 1.29 27.00
CA LYS A 158 1.78 1.70 26.58
C LYS A 158 2.01 3.20 26.65
N ALA A 159 0.95 4.01 26.73
CA ALA A 159 1.11 5.46 26.83
C ALA A 159 1.83 5.82 28.15
N PRO A 160 2.82 6.74 28.12
CA PRO A 160 3.50 7.19 29.34
C PRO A 160 2.55 7.75 30.40
N SER A 161 1.40 8.29 29.96
CA SER A 161 0.34 8.83 30.83
C SER A 161 -0.46 7.75 31.55
N PHE A 162 -0.40 6.49 31.14
CA PHE A 162 -1.16 5.41 31.78
C PHE A 162 -0.69 5.06 33.19
N ARG A 163 0.60 5.31 33.49
CA ARG A 163 1.16 5.13 34.85
C ARG A 163 0.39 5.90 35.93
N TYR A 164 -0.39 6.90 35.53
CA TYR A 164 -1.23 7.68 36.43
C TYR A 164 -2.55 6.98 36.77
N LEU A 165 -2.95 5.97 36.00
CA LEU A 165 -4.14 5.15 36.23
C LEU A 165 -3.82 3.78 36.83
N SER A 166 -2.57 3.31 36.73
CA SER A 166 -2.15 1.99 37.23
C SER A 166 -1.97 1.99 38.76
N ILE A 167 -2.64 1.07 39.46
CA ILE A 167 -2.63 0.99 40.94
C ILE A 167 -1.34 0.37 41.51
N GLY A 168 -0.46 -0.21 40.68
CA GLY A 168 0.79 -0.84 41.10
C GLY A 168 2.03 -0.31 40.37
N GLN A 169 3.18 -0.36 41.05
CA GLN A 169 4.53 -0.21 40.47
C GLN A 169 4.89 -1.33 39.46
N TYR A 170 3.92 -2.13 39.03
CA TYR A 170 4.12 -3.36 38.25
C TYR A 170 3.49 -3.23 36.87
N LEU A 171 4.07 -2.36 36.03
CA LEU A 171 3.94 -2.48 34.58
C LEU A 171 5.32 -2.83 34.01
N ASN A 172 5.93 -3.89 34.53
CA ASN A 172 7.13 -4.49 33.95
C ASN A 172 6.79 -5.57 32.89
N GLY A 173 5.51 -5.72 32.53
CA GLY A 173 5.07 -6.61 31.45
C GLY A 173 4.83 -5.84 30.17
N GLN A 174 5.28 -6.39 29.03
CA GLN A 174 4.81 -5.94 27.72
C GLN A 174 3.34 -6.33 27.59
N VAL A 175 2.45 -5.34 27.50
CA VAL A 175 1.06 -5.57 27.08
C VAL A 175 1.05 -5.64 25.57
N GLU A 176 0.46 -6.71 25.04
CA GLU A 176 0.44 -7.03 23.63
C GLU A 176 -0.92 -7.59 23.24
N SER A 177 -1.54 -6.97 22.23
CA SER A 177 -2.69 -7.54 21.54
C SER A 177 -2.28 -8.74 20.68
N GLU A 178 -3.22 -9.63 20.42
CA GLU A 178 -3.00 -10.81 19.58
C GLU A 178 -2.46 -10.43 18.18
N LEU A 179 -2.98 -9.35 17.59
CA LEU A 179 -2.51 -8.86 16.29
C LEU A 179 -1.08 -8.32 16.34
N THR A 180 -0.73 -7.57 17.38
CA THR A 180 0.65 -7.11 17.56
C THR A 180 1.60 -8.30 17.63
N GLY A 181 1.26 -9.33 18.42
CA GLY A 181 2.07 -10.54 18.52
C GLY A 181 2.21 -11.27 17.18
N ILE A 182 1.12 -11.43 16.44
CA ILE A 182 1.15 -12.01 15.09
C ILE A 182 2.01 -11.18 14.14
N MET A 183 1.89 -9.85 14.15
CA MET A 183 2.67 -8.98 13.28
C MET A 183 4.16 -8.95 13.65
N LYS A 184 4.54 -9.18 14.91
CA LYS A 184 5.95 -9.34 15.30
C LYS A 184 6.62 -10.50 14.57
N GLU A 185 5.90 -11.59 14.33
CA GLU A 185 6.44 -12.76 13.59
C GLU A 185 6.78 -12.43 12.12
N LEU A 186 6.24 -11.33 11.58
CA LEU A 186 6.59 -10.87 10.24
C LEU A 186 7.99 -10.27 10.20
N HIS A 187 8.56 -9.86 11.35
CA HIS A 187 9.85 -9.21 11.50
C HIS A 187 9.97 -7.93 10.65
N LEU A 188 9.01 -7.02 10.79
CA LEU A 188 8.94 -5.77 10.02
C LEU A 188 10.20 -4.90 10.15
N GLU A 189 10.93 -5.02 11.26
CA GLU A 189 12.24 -4.38 11.48
C GLU A 189 13.31 -4.78 10.46
N SER A 190 13.11 -5.91 9.77
CA SER A 190 14.02 -6.39 8.72
C SER A 190 13.73 -5.83 7.34
N TYR A 191 12.68 -5.02 7.16
CA TYR A 191 12.26 -4.50 5.85
C TYR A 191 12.47 -2.99 5.73
N GLY A 192 13.15 -2.57 4.66
CA GLY A 192 13.22 -1.18 4.25
C GLY A 192 12.01 -0.73 3.43
N CYS A 193 11.92 0.59 3.22
CA CYS A 193 10.93 1.24 2.38
C CYS A 193 11.63 2.03 1.27
N ARG A 194 11.48 1.59 0.02
CA ARG A 194 12.16 2.13 -1.16
C ARG A 194 11.60 3.49 -1.58
N ASP A 195 10.29 3.66 -1.45
CA ASP A 195 9.59 4.90 -1.79
C ASP A 195 9.64 5.96 -0.68
N ALA A 196 10.34 5.72 0.42
CA ALA A 196 10.46 6.66 1.54
C ALA A 196 10.94 8.06 1.09
N LEU A 197 11.88 8.13 0.15
CA LEU A 197 12.40 9.40 -0.40
C LEU A 197 11.35 10.16 -1.24
N SER A 198 10.39 9.47 -1.84
CA SER A 198 9.28 10.09 -2.55
C SER A 198 8.23 10.66 -1.58
N PHE A 199 8.27 10.25 -0.30
CA PHE A 199 7.31 10.60 0.75
C PHE A 199 8.01 11.12 2.01
N GLU A 200 9.07 11.93 1.87
CA GLU A 200 9.87 12.40 3.01
C GLU A 200 9.07 13.10 4.12
N ASP A 201 8.00 13.80 3.75
CA ASP A 201 7.11 14.51 4.67
C ASP A 201 6.28 13.56 5.55
N LEU A 202 6.24 12.27 5.21
CA LEU A 202 5.52 11.23 5.92
C LEU A 202 6.44 10.36 6.78
N ILE A 203 7.76 10.58 6.76
CA ILE A 203 8.71 9.86 7.61
C ILE A 203 8.58 10.36 9.05
N ASN A 204 8.63 9.45 10.03
CA ASN A 204 8.68 9.84 11.43
C ASN A 204 9.90 10.75 11.70
N PRO A 205 9.68 12.01 12.15
CA PRO A 205 10.76 12.99 12.26
C PRO A 205 11.85 12.61 13.27
N TYR A 206 11.53 11.77 14.26
CA TYR A 206 12.50 11.33 15.27
C TYR A 206 13.50 10.29 14.77
N VAL A 207 13.18 9.62 13.65
CA VAL A 207 14.01 8.55 13.07
C VAL A 207 14.25 8.76 11.57
N LYS A 208 14.07 9.99 11.08
CA LYS A 208 14.14 10.32 9.66
C LYS A 208 15.45 9.86 9.00
N ASP A 209 16.57 10.17 9.63
CA ASP A 209 17.89 9.81 9.09
C ASP A 209 18.05 8.29 8.93
N LYS A 210 17.54 7.51 9.89
CA LYS A 210 17.58 6.05 9.85
C LYS A 210 16.75 5.51 8.68
N VAL A 211 15.50 5.97 8.55
CA VAL A 211 14.59 5.54 7.47
C VAL A 211 15.16 5.91 6.10
N VAL A 212 15.71 7.12 5.96
CA VAL A 212 16.38 7.58 4.74
C VAL A 212 17.60 6.71 4.41
N GLN A 213 18.43 6.36 5.40
CA GLN A 213 19.56 5.47 5.19
C GLN A 213 19.11 4.06 4.78
N ASP A 214 18.08 3.52 5.45
CA ASP A 214 17.53 2.20 5.16
C ASP A 214 16.94 2.15 3.73
N SER A 215 16.31 3.23 3.25
CA SER A 215 15.78 3.33 1.87
C SER A 215 16.85 3.32 0.77
N LYS A 216 18.10 3.69 1.10
CA LYS A 216 19.22 3.81 0.17
C LYS A 216 20.13 2.59 0.14
N LYS A 217 19.89 1.60 0.98
CA LYS A 217 20.71 0.38 1.01
C LYS A 217 20.53 -0.38 -0.31
N GLU A 218 21.63 -0.72 -0.95
CA GLU A 218 21.63 -1.64 -2.09
C GLU A 218 21.25 -3.03 -1.59
N HIS A 219 20.17 -3.58 -2.11
CA HIS A 219 19.71 -4.93 -1.78
C HIS A 219 19.75 -5.80 -3.04
N TYR A 220 20.53 -6.87 -2.99
CA TYR A 220 20.67 -7.84 -4.07
C TYR A 220 19.55 -8.88 -3.99
N GLY A 221 18.63 -8.86 -4.95
CA GLY A 221 17.59 -9.88 -5.13
C GLY A 221 16.66 -9.54 -6.30
N PRO A 222 15.65 -10.39 -6.57
CA PRO A 222 14.78 -10.24 -7.74
C PRO A 222 13.94 -8.95 -7.66
N GLN A 223 13.77 -8.24 -8.78
CA GLN A 223 12.90 -7.06 -8.81
C GLN A 223 11.49 -7.44 -8.34
N ILE A 224 10.95 -6.65 -7.41
CA ILE A 224 9.60 -6.85 -6.86
C ILE A 224 8.61 -6.46 -7.95
N MET A 225 7.81 -7.41 -8.43
CA MET A 225 6.71 -7.13 -9.37
C MET A 225 5.76 -6.06 -8.79
N GLY A 226 5.25 -5.18 -9.64
CA GLY A 226 4.20 -4.22 -9.27
C GLY A 226 4.65 -2.81 -8.91
N MET A 227 5.91 -2.41 -9.14
CA MET A 227 6.43 -1.06 -8.83
C MET A 227 5.79 0.12 -9.62
N GLY A 228 4.61 -0.08 -10.22
CA GLY A 228 3.80 0.93 -10.88
C GLY A 228 2.75 1.61 -10.00
N GLY A 229 2.63 1.20 -8.72
CA GLY A 229 1.66 1.76 -7.77
C GLY A 229 0.56 0.78 -7.35
N ALA A 230 -0.47 1.28 -6.66
CA ALA A 230 -1.58 0.41 -6.26
C ALA A 230 -2.41 -0.04 -7.47
N LEU A 231 -2.88 -1.29 -7.43
CA LEU A 231 -3.78 -1.84 -8.45
C LEU A 231 -5.24 -1.61 -8.05
N GLU A 232 -6.11 -1.51 -9.05
CA GLU A 232 -7.57 -1.40 -8.82
C GLU A 232 -8.13 -2.63 -8.11
N SER A 233 -7.57 -3.81 -8.38
CA SER A 233 -7.90 -5.06 -7.71
C SER A 233 -6.69 -5.97 -7.58
N TYR A 234 -6.57 -6.66 -6.44
CA TYR A 234 -5.61 -7.73 -6.20
C TYR A 234 -6.33 -9.06 -6.11
N ASP A 235 -5.64 -10.14 -6.48
CA ASP A 235 -6.05 -11.50 -6.17
C ASP A 235 -5.09 -12.17 -5.18
N ARG A 236 -5.52 -13.31 -4.61
CA ARG A 236 -4.74 -14.08 -3.64
C ARG A 236 -3.36 -14.50 -4.19
N ARG A 237 -3.26 -14.84 -5.48
CA ARG A 237 -2.02 -15.30 -6.12
C ARG A 237 -1.02 -14.16 -6.24
N LEU A 238 -1.48 -13.00 -6.69
CA LEU A 238 -0.66 -11.80 -6.81
C LEU A 238 -0.13 -11.37 -5.44
N ILE A 239 -1.00 -11.29 -4.42
CA ILE A 239 -0.60 -11.01 -3.03
C ILE A 239 0.52 -11.96 -2.58
N THR A 240 0.35 -13.27 -2.81
CA THR A 240 1.33 -14.30 -2.45
C THR A 240 2.66 -14.08 -3.16
N SER A 241 2.62 -13.85 -4.48
CA SER A 241 3.81 -13.72 -5.31
C SER A 241 4.62 -12.48 -4.94
N THR A 242 3.96 -11.33 -4.75
CA THR A 242 4.60 -10.08 -4.33
C THR A 242 5.18 -10.20 -2.93
N ALA A 243 4.43 -10.77 -1.98
CA ALA A 243 4.92 -10.97 -0.62
C ALA A 243 6.18 -11.85 -0.57
N LYS A 244 6.28 -12.88 -1.41
CA LYS A 244 7.50 -13.70 -1.55
C LYS A 244 8.70 -12.88 -2.05
N LYS A 245 8.49 -12.02 -3.06
CA LYS A 245 9.54 -11.13 -3.58
C LYS A 245 10.00 -10.12 -2.52
N VAL A 246 9.06 -9.46 -1.82
CA VAL A 246 9.37 -8.55 -0.70
C VAL A 246 10.13 -9.26 0.42
N LYS A 247 9.74 -10.49 0.79
CA LYS A 247 10.46 -11.33 1.77
C LYS A 247 11.90 -11.61 1.36
N SER A 248 12.14 -11.89 0.08
CA SER A 248 13.48 -12.12 -0.45
C SER A 248 14.31 -10.83 -0.47
N MET A 249 13.71 -9.72 -0.86
CA MET A 249 14.39 -8.44 -1.02
C MET A 249 14.65 -7.71 0.28
N LYS A 250 13.86 -7.99 1.32
CA LYS A 250 13.89 -7.22 2.58
C LYS A 250 13.65 -5.72 2.35
N MET A 251 12.90 -5.40 1.30
CA MET A 251 12.59 -4.05 0.85
C MET A 251 11.21 -4.08 0.20
N GLY A 252 10.47 -3.00 0.31
CA GLY A 252 9.19 -2.83 -0.39
C GLY A 252 8.81 -1.36 -0.53
N GLU A 253 7.62 -1.13 -1.03
CA GLU A 253 6.98 0.17 -1.23
C GLU A 253 5.60 0.13 -0.59
N CYS A 254 4.90 1.26 -0.53
CA CYS A 254 3.56 1.38 0.08
C CYS A 254 2.63 0.18 -0.21
N HIS A 255 2.45 -0.17 -1.48
CA HIS A 255 1.52 -1.22 -1.91
C HIS A 255 2.09 -2.64 -1.80
N THR A 256 3.41 -2.83 -1.92
CA THR A 256 4.02 -4.18 -1.79
C THR A 256 4.21 -4.59 -0.33
N LEU A 257 4.47 -3.63 0.57
CA LEU A 257 4.47 -3.85 2.02
C LEU A 257 3.05 -4.14 2.53
N ALA A 258 2.01 -3.54 1.94
CA ALA A 258 0.63 -3.91 2.22
C ALA A 258 0.33 -5.37 1.81
N GLN A 259 0.80 -5.81 0.63
CA GLN A 259 0.67 -7.21 0.20
C GLN A 259 1.45 -8.18 1.10
N LEU A 260 2.63 -7.78 1.60
CA LEU A 260 3.38 -8.55 2.60
C LEU A 260 2.55 -8.75 3.89
N GLY A 261 1.94 -7.69 4.40
CA GLY A 261 1.04 -7.76 5.55
C GLY A 261 -0.19 -8.61 5.27
N ALA A 262 -0.78 -8.47 4.07
CA ALA A 262 -1.96 -9.23 3.66
C ALA A 262 -1.67 -10.72 3.60
N GLU A 263 -0.58 -11.14 2.94
CA GLU A 263 -0.12 -12.53 2.90
C GLU A 263 0.06 -13.10 4.31
N HIS A 264 0.71 -12.35 5.18
CA HIS A 264 0.97 -12.79 6.56
C HIS A 264 -0.34 -13.05 7.29
N LEU A 265 -1.26 -12.09 7.31
CA LEU A 265 -2.55 -12.24 8.00
C LEU A 265 -3.44 -13.30 7.36
N LEU A 266 -3.51 -13.38 6.03
CA LEU A 266 -4.26 -14.42 5.32
C LEU A 266 -3.76 -15.81 5.70
N SER A 267 -2.44 -16.02 5.77
CA SER A 267 -1.89 -17.31 6.18
C SER A 267 -2.30 -17.71 7.61
N LYS A 268 -2.47 -16.74 8.51
CA LYS A 268 -2.91 -16.96 9.91
C LYS A 268 -4.42 -17.20 9.99
N ILE A 269 -5.20 -16.59 9.11
CA ILE A 269 -6.63 -16.88 8.95
C ILE A 269 -6.81 -18.31 8.42
N GLU A 270 -6.08 -18.66 7.36
CA GLU A 270 -6.10 -19.98 6.72
C GLU A 270 -5.65 -21.10 7.68
N SER A 271 -4.65 -20.84 8.54
CA SER A 271 -4.19 -21.78 9.56
C SER A 271 -5.11 -21.88 10.78
N GLY A 272 -6.17 -21.08 10.85
CA GLY A 272 -7.11 -21.03 11.98
C GLY A 272 -6.61 -20.27 13.22
N LEU A 273 -5.44 -19.61 13.16
CA LEU A 273 -4.94 -18.78 14.26
C LEU A 273 -5.77 -17.49 14.39
N LEU A 274 -6.22 -16.92 13.28
CA LEU A 274 -7.14 -15.78 13.24
C LEU A 274 -8.52 -16.22 12.74
N ALA A 275 -9.07 -17.28 13.32
CA ALA A 275 -10.35 -17.85 12.89
C ALA A 275 -11.48 -16.80 12.92
N GLY A 276 -12.18 -16.64 11.79
CA GLY A 276 -13.29 -15.70 11.66
C GLY A 276 -12.87 -14.24 11.46
N ALA A 277 -11.58 -13.95 11.33
CA ALA A 277 -11.13 -12.63 10.89
C ALA A 277 -11.23 -12.47 9.36
N SER A 278 -11.37 -11.24 8.89
CA SER A 278 -11.27 -10.85 7.49
C SER A 278 -10.34 -9.67 7.31
N ILE A 279 -9.70 -9.60 6.15
CA ILE A 279 -8.94 -8.43 5.74
C ILE A 279 -9.57 -7.83 4.47
N LYS A 280 -9.56 -6.51 4.39
CA LYS A 280 -9.74 -5.76 3.16
C LYS A 280 -8.47 -5.01 2.86
N MET A 281 -7.98 -5.08 1.62
CA MET A 281 -6.98 -4.14 1.14
C MET A 281 -7.71 -2.93 0.59
N VAL A 282 -7.29 -1.74 0.98
CA VAL A 282 -7.89 -0.48 0.53
C VAL A 282 -6.82 0.47 0.03
N THR A 283 -7.20 1.31 -0.93
CA THR A 283 -6.33 2.33 -1.52
C THR A 283 -7.06 3.65 -1.68
N HIS A 284 -6.33 4.77 -1.65
CA HIS A 284 -6.91 6.13 -1.75
C HIS A 284 -7.16 6.55 -3.22
N GLU A 285 -8.30 7.17 -3.51
CA GLU A 285 -8.76 7.55 -4.87
C GLU A 285 -8.02 8.72 -5.57
N ASP A 286 -6.88 9.22 -5.07
CA ASP A 286 -6.21 10.37 -5.71
C ASP A 286 -4.97 9.92 -6.52
N ASN A 287 -4.90 10.32 -7.80
CA ASN A 287 -3.88 9.97 -8.81
C ASN A 287 -2.42 10.36 -8.49
N ARG A 288 -2.10 10.76 -7.26
CA ARG A 288 -0.73 11.06 -6.80
C ARG A 288 -0.31 10.02 -5.77
N GLY A 289 0.12 8.86 -6.22
CA GLY A 289 0.66 7.80 -5.36
C GLY A 289 -0.38 7.26 -4.39
N SER A 290 -1.25 6.39 -4.88
CA SER A 290 -2.27 5.70 -4.09
C SER A 290 -1.61 4.81 -3.03
N HIS A 291 -1.64 5.21 -1.75
CA HIS A 291 -1.18 4.39 -0.64
C HIS A 291 -2.17 3.24 -0.39
N THR A 292 -1.64 2.05 -0.07
CA THR A 292 -2.46 0.86 0.22
C THR A 292 -2.19 0.38 1.63
N PHE A 293 -3.25 0.05 2.36
CA PHE A 293 -3.17 -0.55 3.70
C PHE A 293 -4.33 -1.53 3.90
N LEU A 294 -4.33 -2.25 5.03
CA LEU A 294 -5.35 -3.25 5.32
C LEU A 294 -6.32 -2.75 6.38
N LEU A 295 -7.58 -3.15 6.23
CA LEU A 295 -8.62 -3.01 7.23
C LEU A 295 -8.99 -4.40 7.75
N LEU A 296 -8.91 -4.63 9.06
CA LEU A 296 -9.31 -5.89 9.67
C LEU A 296 -10.78 -5.85 10.14
N ASN A 297 -11.55 -6.88 9.81
CA ASN A 297 -12.95 -7.09 10.19
C ASN A 297 -13.90 -5.93 9.82
N HIS A 298 -13.54 -5.12 8.84
CA HIS A 298 -14.36 -4.00 8.41
C HIS A 298 -15.62 -4.48 7.67
N THR A 299 -16.77 -4.24 8.29
CA THR A 299 -18.10 -4.54 7.74
C THR A 299 -18.86 -3.23 7.52
N GLY A 300 -19.05 -2.84 6.27
CA GLY A 300 -19.79 -1.61 5.94
C GLY A 300 -19.10 -0.75 4.88
N ASP A 301 -19.52 0.50 4.85
CA ASP A 301 -19.03 1.55 3.96
C ASP A 301 -17.65 2.05 4.42
N LEU A 302 -16.73 2.26 3.48
CA LEU A 302 -15.36 2.72 3.73
C LEU A 302 -15.26 4.17 4.25
N SER A 303 -16.40 4.85 4.39
CA SER A 303 -16.48 6.17 5.02
C SER A 303 -16.44 6.14 6.56
N ASP A 304 -16.71 4.99 7.20
CA ASP A 304 -16.69 4.84 8.67
C ASP A 304 -15.65 3.81 9.14
N LEU A 305 -14.49 4.30 9.58
CA LEU A 305 -13.40 3.49 10.13
C LEU A 305 -13.34 3.52 11.68
N SER A 306 -14.38 4.00 12.36
CA SER A 306 -14.35 4.35 13.80
C SER A 306 -14.09 3.18 14.76
N LYS A 307 -14.27 1.94 14.30
CA LYS A 307 -13.96 0.71 15.06
C LYS A 307 -13.05 -0.24 14.28
N CYS A 308 -12.46 0.25 13.20
CA CYS A 308 -11.61 -0.56 12.36
C CYS A 308 -10.19 -0.60 12.90
N ILE A 309 -9.52 -1.72 12.68
CA ILE A 309 -8.07 -1.83 12.82
C ILE A 309 -7.45 -1.64 11.45
N ILE A 310 -6.50 -0.72 11.37
CA ILE A 310 -5.66 -0.44 10.22
C ILE A 310 -4.37 -1.23 10.40
N VAL A 311 -3.99 -2.03 9.41
CA VAL A 311 -2.70 -2.71 9.37
C VAL A 311 -1.90 -2.10 8.24
N ASP A 312 -0.79 -1.47 8.58
CA ASP A 312 0.06 -0.73 7.66
C ASP A 312 1.55 -1.01 7.94
N PRO A 313 2.11 -2.04 7.30
CA PRO A 313 3.54 -2.32 7.35
C PRO A 313 4.41 -1.20 6.76
N TRP A 314 3.88 -0.39 5.84
CA TRP A 314 4.62 0.75 5.29
C TRP A 314 4.78 1.86 6.33
N ALA A 315 3.73 2.19 7.08
CA ALA A 315 3.83 3.12 8.21
C ALA A 315 4.88 2.67 9.23
N TYR A 316 4.99 1.36 9.49
CA TYR A 316 6.06 0.82 10.34
C TYR A 316 7.44 1.12 9.76
N SER A 317 7.66 0.81 8.46
CA SER A 317 8.94 1.07 7.78
C SER A 317 9.26 2.57 7.66
N MET A 318 8.25 3.44 7.70
CA MET A 318 8.40 4.90 7.79
C MET A 318 8.74 5.39 9.21
N GLY A 319 8.93 4.47 10.17
CA GLY A 319 9.41 4.76 11.52
C GLY A 319 8.34 4.82 12.60
N TYR A 320 7.09 4.44 12.32
CA TYR A 320 6.00 4.40 13.32
C TYR A 320 5.86 2.98 13.92
N THR A 321 6.77 2.62 14.82
CA THR A 321 7.02 1.21 15.20
C THR A 321 6.26 0.70 16.43
N ASP A 322 5.62 1.57 17.23
CA ASP A 322 5.13 1.27 18.59
C ASP A 322 4.14 0.09 18.70
N THR A 323 3.45 -0.19 17.59
CA THR A 323 2.38 -1.19 17.48
C THR A 323 2.58 -2.16 16.32
N GLN A 324 3.81 -2.30 15.81
CA GLN A 324 4.12 -3.28 14.75
C GLN A 324 3.26 -3.13 13.49
N GLY A 325 2.92 -1.89 13.13
CA GLY A 325 2.08 -1.58 11.97
C GLY A 325 0.58 -1.70 12.25
N ILE A 326 0.14 -1.86 13.50
CA ILE A 326 -1.28 -1.93 13.87
C ILE A 326 -1.77 -0.57 14.40
N PHE A 327 -2.83 -0.02 13.83
CA PHE A 327 -3.35 1.29 14.20
C PHE A 327 -4.88 1.27 14.35
N THR A 328 -5.38 2.16 15.18
CA THR A 328 -6.75 2.67 15.11
C THR A 328 -6.76 3.96 14.31
N ILE A 329 -7.94 4.42 13.89
CA ILE A 329 -8.08 5.71 13.21
C ILE A 329 -7.52 6.89 14.04
N ASP A 330 -7.51 6.78 15.36
CA ASP A 330 -7.11 7.85 16.28
C ASP A 330 -5.59 7.99 16.45
N ASN A 331 -4.82 6.92 16.20
CA ASN A 331 -3.36 6.93 16.30
C ASN A 331 -2.64 6.67 14.96
N TYR A 332 -3.38 6.46 13.86
CA TYR A 332 -2.78 6.27 12.54
C TYR A 332 -2.04 7.55 12.09
N PRO A 333 -0.77 7.44 11.67
CA PRO A 333 0.06 8.62 11.36
C PRO A 333 -0.39 9.39 10.12
N PHE A 334 -1.17 8.77 9.21
CA PHE A 334 -1.55 9.34 7.92
C PHE A 334 -3.08 9.54 7.81
N PRO A 335 -3.69 10.41 8.63
CA PRO A 335 -5.15 10.59 8.65
C PRO A 335 -5.72 11.15 7.34
N GLY A 336 -4.90 11.74 6.47
CA GLY A 336 -5.33 12.15 5.13
C GLY A 336 -5.52 10.98 4.16
N MET A 337 -4.92 9.82 4.45
CA MET A 337 -5.00 8.62 3.61
C MET A 337 -6.18 7.72 3.99
N THR A 338 -6.98 8.08 5.00
CA THR A 338 -8.11 7.26 5.48
C THR A 338 -9.46 7.73 4.93
N THR A 339 -9.45 8.63 3.96
CA THR A 339 -10.65 9.13 3.27
C THR A 339 -10.68 8.66 1.82
N LYS A 340 -11.82 8.74 1.12
CA LYS A 340 -11.96 8.38 -0.31
C LYS A 340 -11.27 7.03 -0.64
N LEU A 341 -11.62 6.01 0.13
CA LEU A 341 -11.00 4.70 0.00
C LEU A 341 -11.78 3.85 -1.01
N LYS A 342 -11.04 3.13 -1.86
CA LYS A 342 -11.53 2.02 -2.67
C LYS A 342 -11.05 0.70 -2.10
N CYS A 343 -11.92 -0.31 -2.12
CA CYS A 343 -11.53 -1.69 -1.81
C CYS A 343 -10.85 -2.29 -3.03
N CYS A 344 -9.62 -2.77 -2.87
CA CYS A 344 -8.87 -3.47 -3.92
C CYS A 344 -8.71 -4.98 -3.63
N TYR A 345 -9.08 -5.46 -2.43
CA TYR A 345 -9.21 -6.89 -2.13
C TYR A 345 -10.10 -7.07 -0.91
N ASP A 346 -10.94 -8.11 -0.89
CA ASP A 346 -11.77 -8.49 0.27
C ASP A 346 -11.70 -10.00 0.46
N SER A 347 -11.29 -10.45 1.65
CA SER A 347 -11.19 -11.88 1.96
C SER A 347 -12.53 -12.56 2.22
N TRP A 348 -13.62 -11.81 2.41
CA TRP A 348 -14.97 -12.35 2.62
C TRP A 348 -15.85 -12.30 1.38
N ASP A 349 -15.40 -11.67 0.30
CA ASP A 349 -16.12 -11.72 -0.95
C ASP A 349 -15.93 -13.11 -1.60
N ASP A 350 -16.96 -13.96 -1.50
CA ASP A 350 -17.02 -15.31 -2.09
C ASP A 350 -16.81 -15.35 -3.61
N ASN A 351 -16.68 -14.19 -4.28
CA ASN A 351 -16.22 -14.09 -5.66
C ASN A 351 -14.78 -14.57 -5.90
N VAL A 352 -14.02 -14.92 -4.84
CA VAL A 352 -12.76 -15.67 -4.95
C VAL A 352 -12.97 -17.09 -5.55
N HIS A 353 -14.21 -17.56 -5.69
CA HIS A 353 -14.56 -18.78 -6.44
C HIS A 353 -15.07 -18.58 -7.89
N LEU A 354 -15.13 -17.36 -8.43
CA LEU A 354 -15.54 -17.11 -9.83
C LEU A 354 -14.38 -16.94 -10.84
N SER A 355 -13.12 -17.05 -10.39
CA SER A 355 -11.99 -17.16 -11.32
C SER A 355 -11.96 -18.50 -12.09
N ARG A 356 -12.81 -19.48 -11.78
CA ARG A 356 -13.00 -20.67 -12.65
C ARG A 356 -13.97 -20.46 -13.81
N LYS A 357 -14.74 -19.37 -13.85
CA LYS A 357 -15.62 -19.03 -14.99
C LYS A 357 -15.22 -17.75 -15.73
N TYR A 358 -14.41 -16.88 -15.11
CA TYR A 358 -13.78 -15.74 -15.79
C TYR A 358 -12.41 -16.06 -16.42
N ASN A 359 -11.80 -17.21 -16.13
CA ASN A 359 -10.60 -17.70 -16.83
C ASN A 359 -10.86 -18.27 -18.23
N ARG A 360 -11.99 -17.95 -18.87
CA ARG A 360 -12.23 -18.21 -20.29
C ARG A 360 -12.20 -16.96 -21.17
N GLU A 361 -12.20 -15.76 -20.61
CA GLU A 361 -12.19 -14.51 -21.39
C GLU A 361 -11.51 -13.36 -20.63
N ILE A 362 -10.24 -13.50 -20.23
CA ILE A 362 -9.39 -12.34 -19.91
C ILE A 362 -7.98 -12.63 -20.46
N GLY A 363 -7.79 -12.28 -21.74
CA GLY A 363 -6.49 -11.79 -22.19
C GLY A 363 -6.21 -10.43 -21.56
N PRO A 364 -4.99 -9.90 -21.64
CA PRO A 364 -4.68 -8.59 -21.09
C PRO A 364 -5.55 -7.53 -21.79
N GLN A 365 -6.40 -6.83 -21.03
CA GLN A 365 -6.99 -5.57 -21.47
C GLN A 365 -6.54 -4.49 -20.49
N SER A 366 -5.56 -3.68 -20.88
CA SER A 366 -5.70 -2.46 -21.70
C SER A 366 -6.07 -1.24 -20.85
N GLN A 367 -5.07 -0.41 -20.60
CA GLN A 367 -5.26 1.04 -20.60
C GLN A 367 -5.86 1.45 -21.97
N THR A 368 -6.68 2.51 -21.95
CA THR A 368 -7.34 3.19 -23.08
C THR A 368 -8.40 2.41 -23.86
N ASN A 369 -9.67 2.78 -23.63
CA ASN A 369 -10.78 2.52 -24.55
C ASN A 369 -10.58 3.34 -25.82
N VAL A 370 -9.98 2.73 -26.84
CA VAL A 370 -10.21 3.05 -28.25
C VAL A 370 -10.65 1.73 -28.88
N GLU A 371 -11.84 1.68 -29.49
CA GLU A 371 -12.31 0.50 -30.22
C GLU A 371 -11.39 0.24 -31.42
N GLU A 372 -10.33 -0.55 -31.24
CA GLU A 372 -9.55 -1.13 -32.33
C GLU A 372 -10.44 -2.17 -33.04
N GLU A 373 -10.81 -1.91 -34.30
CA GLU A 373 -11.28 -2.94 -35.21
C GLU A 373 -10.19 -4.02 -35.30
N LYS A 374 -10.36 -5.12 -34.55
CA LYS A 374 -9.39 -6.22 -34.47
C LYS A 374 -9.18 -6.84 -35.86
N MET A 375 -8.13 -6.44 -36.57
CA MET A 375 -7.59 -7.22 -37.68
C MET A 375 -7.30 -8.65 -37.20
N LYS A 376 -7.94 -9.64 -37.81
CA LYS A 376 -7.73 -11.06 -37.47
C LYS A 376 -6.44 -11.55 -38.11
N ILE A 377 -5.40 -11.75 -37.32
CA ILE A 377 -4.19 -12.48 -37.74
C ILE A 377 -4.54 -13.96 -37.91
N ASN A 378 -4.21 -14.51 -39.08
CA ASN A 378 -4.34 -15.95 -39.36
C ASN A 378 -3.31 -16.74 -38.53
N PRO A 379 -3.70 -17.81 -37.80
CA PRO A 379 -2.78 -18.68 -37.07
C PRO A 379 -1.57 -19.17 -37.89
N GLU A 380 -1.75 -19.48 -39.19
CA GLU A 380 -0.65 -19.95 -40.04
C GLU A 380 0.36 -18.83 -40.37
N ASP A 381 -0.11 -17.60 -40.54
CA ASP A 381 0.76 -16.44 -40.74
C ASP A 381 1.53 -16.11 -39.46
N ALA A 382 0.86 -16.20 -38.30
CA ALA A 382 1.50 -16.05 -36.99
C ALA A 382 2.56 -17.13 -36.76
N LYS A 383 2.25 -18.39 -37.06
CA LYS A 383 3.18 -19.50 -36.93
C LYS A 383 4.40 -19.30 -37.84
N GLY A 384 4.18 -19.03 -39.12
CA GLY A 384 5.27 -18.79 -40.07
C GLY A 384 6.13 -17.58 -39.70
N PHE A 385 5.53 -16.51 -39.17
CA PHE A 385 6.26 -15.34 -38.70
C PHE A 385 7.14 -15.67 -37.49
N ILE A 386 6.61 -16.36 -36.49
CA ILE A 386 7.37 -16.71 -35.28
C ILE A 386 8.44 -17.77 -35.60
N GLU A 387 8.20 -18.72 -36.51
CA GLU A 387 9.23 -19.64 -37.04
C GLU A 387 10.37 -18.88 -37.73
N TYR A 388 10.06 -17.79 -38.43
CA TYR A 388 11.05 -16.93 -39.04
C TYR A 388 11.91 -16.21 -37.98
N LEU A 389 11.30 -15.67 -36.93
CA LEU A 389 12.02 -15.07 -35.79
C LEU A 389 12.85 -16.09 -35.02
N TYR A 390 12.33 -17.30 -34.81
CA TYR A 390 13.05 -18.44 -34.24
C TYR A 390 14.30 -18.78 -35.08
N GLY A 391 14.17 -18.81 -36.40
CA GLY A 391 15.28 -19.02 -37.33
C GLY A 391 16.37 -17.96 -37.21
N ALA A 392 16.01 -16.69 -36.99
CA ALA A 392 16.99 -15.64 -36.74
C ALA A 392 17.62 -15.71 -35.34
N ALA A 393 16.86 -16.02 -34.30
CA ALA A 393 17.40 -16.23 -32.96
C ALA A 393 18.50 -17.29 -32.96
N ARG A 394 18.27 -18.39 -33.69
CA ARG A 394 19.22 -19.49 -33.85
C ARG A 394 20.43 -19.17 -34.75
N ASN A 395 20.20 -18.61 -35.93
CA ASN A 395 21.24 -18.53 -36.97
C ASN A 395 21.96 -17.17 -37.05
N LEU A 396 21.24 -16.08 -36.72
CA LEU A 396 21.72 -14.70 -36.85
C LEU A 396 22.13 -14.10 -35.49
N ILE A 397 21.32 -14.26 -34.46
CA ILE A 397 21.56 -13.72 -33.11
C ILE A 397 22.41 -14.70 -32.27
N LYS A 398 22.19 -16.02 -32.43
CA LYS A 398 22.80 -17.10 -31.66
C LYS A 398 22.54 -16.99 -30.15
N ASP A 399 21.31 -16.67 -29.78
CA ASP A 399 20.85 -16.56 -28.40
C ASP A 399 19.95 -17.76 -28.07
N GLU A 400 20.48 -18.67 -27.25
CA GLU A 400 19.81 -19.93 -26.86
C GLU A 400 18.56 -19.68 -26.02
N SER A 401 18.53 -18.63 -25.20
CA SER A 401 17.38 -18.27 -24.36
C SER A 401 16.23 -17.74 -25.22
N LYS A 402 16.53 -16.85 -26.17
CA LYS A 402 15.54 -16.37 -27.17
C LYS A 402 15.06 -17.50 -28.07
N GLU A 403 15.95 -18.35 -28.53
CA GLU A 403 15.60 -19.52 -29.34
C GLU A 403 14.60 -20.42 -28.60
N THR A 404 14.92 -20.76 -27.34
CA THR A 404 14.09 -21.64 -26.53
C THR A 404 12.72 -21.01 -26.27
N LEU A 405 12.67 -19.74 -25.87
CA LEU A 405 11.41 -19.06 -25.60
C LEU A 405 10.55 -18.91 -26.85
N LEU A 406 11.11 -18.57 -28.01
CA LEU A 406 10.35 -18.50 -29.27
C LEU A 406 9.79 -19.87 -29.67
N LYS A 407 10.51 -20.96 -29.38
CA LYS A 407 10.02 -22.33 -29.60
C LYS A 407 8.85 -22.67 -28.66
N GLU A 408 8.90 -22.23 -27.41
CA GLU A 408 7.81 -22.42 -26.44
C GLU A 408 6.56 -21.61 -26.84
N ILE A 409 6.72 -20.39 -27.38
CA ILE A 409 5.63 -19.59 -27.94
C ILE A 409 5.01 -20.28 -29.16
N LEU A 410 5.83 -20.85 -30.05
CA LEU A 410 5.33 -21.64 -31.20
C LEU A 410 4.52 -22.85 -30.76
N ARG A 411 4.97 -23.54 -29.72
CA ARG A 411 4.24 -24.67 -29.14
C ARG A 411 2.88 -24.24 -28.62
N ASP A 412 2.86 -23.19 -27.80
CA ASP A 412 1.62 -22.74 -27.16
C ASP A 412 0.67 -22.13 -28.20
N LEU A 413 1.18 -21.53 -29.30
CA LEU A 413 0.35 -21.13 -30.45
C LEU A 413 -0.24 -22.36 -31.16
N HIS A 414 0.56 -23.43 -31.34
CA HIS A 414 0.10 -24.66 -31.98
C HIS A 414 -1.02 -25.37 -31.20
N TYR A 415 -1.02 -25.27 -29.88
CA TYR A 415 -2.05 -25.87 -29.01
C TYR A 415 -3.20 -24.92 -28.66
N ASP A 416 -3.33 -23.78 -29.35
CA ASP A 416 -4.33 -22.72 -29.07
C ASP A 416 -4.27 -22.18 -27.63
N ASP A 417 -3.13 -22.35 -26.97
CA ASP A 417 -2.88 -21.86 -25.61
C ASP A 417 -2.66 -20.34 -25.60
N ILE A 418 -2.25 -19.75 -26.73
CA ILE A 418 -2.10 -18.30 -26.93
C ILE A 418 -2.72 -17.86 -28.27
N PRO A 419 -3.53 -16.77 -28.30
CA PRO A 419 -4.08 -16.25 -29.54
C PRO A 419 -3.00 -15.78 -30.53
N PRO A 420 -3.20 -15.89 -31.86
CA PRO A 420 -2.21 -15.51 -32.87
C PRO A 420 -1.67 -14.08 -32.74
N SER A 421 -2.54 -13.10 -32.46
CA SER A 421 -2.11 -11.70 -32.27
C SER A 421 -1.25 -11.50 -31.04
N GLN A 422 -1.57 -12.19 -29.95
CA GLN A 422 -0.79 -12.12 -28.71
C GLN A 422 0.56 -12.83 -28.88
N ALA A 423 0.59 -13.97 -29.57
CA ALA A 423 1.82 -14.70 -29.87
C ALA A 423 2.78 -13.87 -30.73
N VAL A 424 2.26 -13.18 -31.76
CA VAL A 424 3.04 -12.27 -32.62
C VAL A 424 3.60 -11.09 -31.82
N LYS A 425 2.79 -10.48 -30.93
CA LYS A 425 3.24 -9.38 -30.08
C LYS A 425 4.38 -9.81 -29.15
N ILE A 426 4.21 -10.93 -28.45
CA ILE A 426 5.22 -11.47 -27.52
C ILE A 426 6.50 -11.89 -28.28
N ALA A 427 6.38 -12.59 -29.40
CA ALA A 427 7.53 -13.02 -30.19
C ALA A 427 8.32 -11.84 -30.77
N THR A 428 7.63 -10.81 -31.26
CA THR A 428 8.26 -9.56 -31.74
C THR A 428 9.03 -8.89 -30.61
N ASP A 429 8.46 -8.89 -29.42
CA ASP A 429 9.07 -8.26 -28.26
C ASP A 429 10.30 -9.04 -27.72
N ILE A 430 10.23 -10.36 -27.65
CA ILE A 430 11.38 -11.23 -27.33
C ILE A 430 12.52 -11.03 -28.32
N TYR A 431 12.18 -10.88 -29.61
CA TYR A 431 13.16 -10.63 -30.66
C TYR A 431 13.96 -9.35 -30.35
N PHE A 432 13.27 -8.27 -29.95
CA PHE A 432 13.86 -6.98 -29.58
C PHE A 432 14.43 -6.89 -28.14
N ALA A 433 14.28 -7.93 -27.32
CA ALA A 433 14.78 -7.91 -25.94
C ALA A 433 16.32 -7.82 -25.87
N GLY A 434 16.87 -7.17 -24.85
CA GLY A 434 18.31 -7.12 -24.61
C GLY A 434 18.86 -8.36 -23.91
N SER A 435 18.05 -8.97 -23.03
CA SER A 435 18.35 -10.24 -22.39
C SER A 435 17.06 -11.03 -22.14
N VAL A 436 17.15 -12.35 -22.18
CA VAL A 436 16.09 -13.28 -21.78
C VAL A 436 16.65 -14.21 -20.71
N GLU A 437 15.99 -14.26 -19.57
CA GLU A 437 16.33 -15.10 -18.42
C GLU A 437 15.16 -16.04 -18.09
N GLY A 438 15.46 -17.12 -17.37
CA GLY A 438 14.45 -18.09 -16.93
C GLY A 438 14.49 -19.42 -17.67
N ASP A 439 13.56 -20.29 -17.30
CA ASP A 439 13.44 -21.65 -17.84
C ASP A 439 11.98 -22.06 -18.01
N SER A 440 11.75 -23.14 -18.74
CA SER A 440 10.40 -23.59 -19.10
C SER A 440 9.52 -23.92 -17.89
N LYS A 441 10.09 -24.18 -16.70
CA LYS A 441 9.33 -24.54 -15.50
C LYS A 441 9.00 -23.34 -14.61
N ALA A 442 9.92 -22.39 -14.51
CA ALA A 442 9.77 -21.18 -13.69
C ALA A 442 9.16 -20.01 -14.47
N GLY A 443 9.10 -20.10 -15.80
CA GLY A 443 8.78 -19.00 -16.69
C GLY A 443 10.03 -18.26 -17.14
N TYR A 444 9.85 -17.47 -18.19
CA TYR A 444 10.86 -16.62 -18.78
C TYR A 444 10.57 -15.16 -18.42
N SER A 445 11.62 -14.38 -18.19
CA SER A 445 11.57 -12.93 -18.11
C SER A 445 12.52 -12.32 -19.13
N TRP A 446 12.18 -11.14 -19.65
CA TRP A 446 13.09 -10.41 -20.53
C TRP A 446 13.00 -8.91 -20.30
N SER A 447 14.13 -8.24 -20.49
CA SER A 447 14.27 -6.79 -20.33
C SER A 447 14.93 -6.17 -21.55
N LYS A 448 14.76 -4.85 -21.70
CA LYS A 448 15.52 -4.06 -22.66
C LYS A 448 16.88 -3.74 -22.02
N GLY A 449 17.98 -4.12 -22.67
CA GLY A 449 19.32 -3.75 -22.22
C GLY A 449 19.49 -2.22 -22.24
N ASP A 450 20.36 -1.69 -21.38
CA ASP A 450 20.50 -0.25 -21.08
C ASP A 450 20.84 0.63 -22.31
N ASN A 451 21.18 0.03 -23.45
CA ASN A 451 21.34 0.73 -24.72
C ASN A 451 20.75 -0.10 -25.87
N PHE A 452 19.52 0.24 -26.28
CA PHE A 452 18.83 -0.37 -27.42
C PHE A 452 19.75 -0.47 -28.65
N THR A 453 20.45 0.62 -28.97
CA THR A 453 21.34 0.78 -30.14
C THR A 453 22.73 0.17 -30.00
N THR A 454 23.17 -0.29 -28.82
CA THR A 454 24.59 -0.63 -28.61
C THR A 454 24.83 -2.05 -28.11
N GLN A 455 23.81 -2.74 -27.58
CA GLN A 455 23.95 -4.12 -27.09
C GLN A 455 23.22 -5.17 -27.95
N VAL A 456 22.14 -4.81 -28.65
CA VAL A 456 21.48 -5.69 -29.65
C VAL A 456 22.11 -5.50 -31.04
N PHE A 457 22.63 -4.30 -31.29
CA PHE A 457 22.98 -3.70 -32.57
C PHE A 457 24.49 -3.43 -32.63
N GLY A 458 25.30 -4.49 -32.61
CA GLY A 458 26.75 -4.34 -32.87
C GLY A 458 27.04 -3.80 -34.28
N SER A 459 28.18 -4.11 -34.90
CA SER A 459 28.53 -3.61 -36.24
C SER A 459 27.65 -4.11 -37.42
N ASN A 460 26.43 -4.61 -37.18
CA ASN A 460 25.59 -5.36 -38.14
C ASN A 460 24.11 -4.89 -38.23
N ASP A 461 23.76 -3.69 -37.78
CA ASP A 461 22.38 -3.16 -37.69
C ASP A 461 21.55 -3.31 -38.97
N GLU A 462 22.21 -3.12 -40.11
CA GLU A 462 21.57 -3.18 -41.42
C GLU A 462 21.08 -4.60 -41.78
N ALA A 463 21.77 -5.65 -41.31
CA ALA A 463 21.36 -7.03 -41.58
C ALA A 463 20.17 -7.47 -40.70
N TYR A 464 20.07 -6.95 -39.47
CA TYR A 464 18.98 -7.24 -38.54
C TYR A 464 17.69 -6.53 -38.96
N LEU A 465 17.78 -5.25 -39.31
CA LEU A 465 16.63 -4.49 -39.80
C LEU A 465 16.13 -5.05 -41.13
N LYS A 466 17.02 -5.38 -42.07
CA LYS A 466 16.65 -6.05 -43.33
C LYS A 466 15.97 -7.40 -43.10
N PHE A 467 16.44 -8.20 -42.14
CA PHE A 467 15.81 -9.48 -41.83
C PHE A 467 14.37 -9.29 -41.33
N PHE A 468 14.14 -8.29 -40.48
CA PHE A 468 12.82 -8.01 -39.93
C PHE A 468 11.88 -7.37 -40.99
N GLU A 469 12.42 -6.52 -41.86
CA GLU A 469 11.74 -6.00 -43.05
C GLU A 469 11.32 -7.14 -44.01
N GLU A 470 12.21 -8.11 -44.25
CA GLU A 470 11.90 -9.31 -45.03
C GLU A 470 10.78 -10.14 -44.39
N ALA A 471 10.78 -10.26 -43.05
CA ALA A 471 9.73 -10.95 -42.31
C ALA A 471 8.37 -10.27 -42.53
N PHE A 472 8.29 -8.94 -42.39
CA PHE A 472 7.04 -8.20 -42.63
C PHE A 472 6.58 -8.23 -44.09
N ASN A 473 7.51 -8.21 -45.05
CA ASN A 473 7.15 -8.35 -46.46
C ASN A 473 6.64 -9.76 -46.80
N ARG A 474 7.12 -10.78 -46.08
CA ARG A 474 6.66 -12.17 -46.24
C ARG A 474 5.31 -12.43 -45.59
N TYR A 475 4.97 -11.71 -44.52
CA TYR A 475 3.73 -11.88 -43.75
C TYR A 475 2.91 -10.57 -43.71
N PRO A 476 2.21 -10.21 -44.80
CA PRO A 476 1.55 -8.90 -44.95
C PRO A 476 0.40 -8.64 -43.97
N THR A 477 -0.21 -9.70 -43.41
CA THR A 477 -1.23 -9.60 -42.35
C THR A 477 -0.63 -9.16 -41.02
N ILE A 478 0.61 -9.59 -40.72
CA ILE A 478 1.38 -9.16 -39.56
C ILE A 478 1.89 -7.72 -39.75
N LYS A 479 2.32 -7.38 -40.97
CA LYS A 479 2.68 -6.01 -41.35
C LYS A 479 1.52 -5.05 -41.10
N SER A 480 0.34 -5.38 -41.62
CA SER A 480 -0.88 -4.58 -41.47
C SER A 480 -1.32 -4.46 -40.00
N TYR A 481 -1.13 -5.52 -39.20
CA TYR A 481 -1.39 -5.49 -37.76
C TYR A 481 -0.52 -4.45 -37.05
N TRP A 482 0.78 -4.40 -37.32
CA TRP A 482 1.68 -3.41 -36.71
C TRP A 482 1.46 -1.99 -37.25
N GLU A 483 1.18 -1.82 -38.54
CA GLU A 483 0.82 -0.52 -39.11
C GLU A 483 -0.43 0.07 -38.45
N SER A 484 -1.47 -0.76 -38.26
CA SER A 484 -2.69 -0.35 -37.54
C SER A 484 -2.42 -0.05 -36.07
N HIS A 485 -1.54 -0.81 -35.42
CA HIS A 485 -1.21 -0.63 -34.01
C HIS A 485 -0.38 0.64 -33.74
N LEU A 486 0.57 0.97 -34.62
CA LEU A 486 1.32 2.23 -34.51
C LEU A 486 0.42 3.44 -34.76
N GLN A 487 -0.52 3.33 -35.71
CA GLN A 487 -1.52 4.38 -35.97
C GLN A 487 -2.46 4.63 -34.78
N SER A 488 -2.78 3.60 -33.97
CA SER A 488 -3.65 3.77 -32.80
C SER A 488 -2.95 4.43 -31.61
N VAL A 489 -1.61 4.38 -31.55
CA VAL A 489 -0.83 4.89 -30.41
C VAL A 489 -0.09 6.20 -30.71
N GLY A 490 0.14 6.53 -31.98
CA GLY A 490 0.69 7.82 -32.41
C GLY A 490 -0.36 8.93 -32.43
N GLY A 491 -0.48 9.69 -31.33
CA GLY A 491 -1.24 10.95 -31.34
C GLY A 491 -0.64 11.96 -32.33
N ASP A 492 -1.47 12.38 -33.30
CA ASP A 492 -1.32 13.57 -34.17
C ASP A 492 -0.31 13.59 -35.35
N ASN A 493 0.20 12.46 -35.88
CA ASN A 493 0.99 12.51 -37.14
C ASN A 493 0.59 11.47 -38.20
N ALA A 494 0.88 11.80 -39.46
CA ALA A 494 0.44 11.18 -40.71
C ALA A 494 0.43 9.64 -40.74
N PRO A 495 -0.47 9.02 -41.53
CA PRO A 495 -0.49 7.56 -41.71
C PRO A 495 0.90 7.07 -42.13
N ILE A 496 1.44 6.09 -41.41
CA ILE A 496 2.65 5.36 -41.81
C ILE A 496 2.31 4.64 -43.11
N GLU A 497 2.71 5.21 -44.25
CA GLU A 497 2.43 4.63 -45.57
C GLU A 497 3.24 3.34 -45.80
N HIS A 498 4.39 3.19 -45.13
CA HIS A 498 5.30 2.04 -45.22
C HIS A 498 6.02 1.76 -43.88
N LEU A 499 6.10 0.49 -43.46
CA LEU A 499 7.09 0.05 -42.47
C LEU A 499 8.51 0.15 -43.05
N ASP A 500 9.22 1.22 -42.73
CA ASP A 500 10.65 1.38 -42.96
C ASP A 500 11.47 1.04 -41.69
N SER A 501 12.79 1.13 -41.78
CA SER A 501 13.69 0.83 -40.66
C SER A 501 13.39 1.67 -39.41
N ASN A 502 12.87 2.90 -39.55
CA ASN A 502 12.50 3.75 -38.41
C ASN A 502 11.20 3.28 -37.77
N ALA A 503 10.20 2.92 -38.57
CA ALA A 503 8.94 2.37 -38.05
C ALA A 503 9.17 1.04 -37.30
N ILE A 504 10.14 0.23 -37.72
CA ILE A 504 10.54 -1.00 -37.02
C ILE A 504 11.18 -0.70 -35.67
N LEU A 505 12.02 0.33 -35.59
CA LEU A 505 12.59 0.79 -34.33
C LEU A 505 11.49 1.37 -33.42
N GLU A 506 10.53 2.10 -33.97
CA GLU A 506 9.35 2.59 -33.25
C GLU A 506 8.48 1.47 -32.70
N ILE A 507 8.34 0.33 -33.39
CA ILE A 507 7.66 -0.87 -32.83
C ILE A 507 8.41 -1.37 -31.60
N GLY A 508 9.74 -1.51 -31.69
CA GLY A 508 10.57 -1.93 -30.57
C GLY A 508 10.53 -0.93 -29.40
N GLU A 509 10.52 0.37 -29.70
CA GLU A 509 10.42 1.44 -28.71
C GLU A 509 9.03 1.52 -28.07
N HIS A 510 7.97 1.40 -28.85
CA HIS A 510 6.59 1.45 -28.39
C HIS A 510 6.26 0.27 -27.49
N LEU A 511 6.64 -0.94 -27.89
CA LEU A 511 6.55 -2.11 -27.03
C LEU A 511 7.29 -1.85 -25.70
N SER A 512 8.42 -1.13 -25.73
CA SER A 512 9.22 -0.80 -24.55
C SER A 512 8.77 0.40 -23.71
N ASN A 513 7.80 1.21 -24.16
CA ASN A 513 7.32 2.39 -23.44
C ASN A 513 6.24 2.09 -22.38
N ASP A 514 5.83 0.83 -22.25
CA ASP A 514 5.27 0.34 -20.99
C ASP A 514 6.41 0.26 -19.97
N ASN A 515 6.49 1.24 -19.06
CA ASN A 515 7.57 1.45 -18.06
C ASN A 515 7.75 0.30 -17.03
N THR A 516 7.38 -0.93 -17.35
CA THR A 516 7.71 -2.14 -16.59
C THR A 516 8.97 -2.77 -17.18
N LEU A 517 10.10 -2.63 -16.48
CA LEU A 517 11.45 -3.03 -16.92
C LEU A 517 11.64 -4.56 -17.14
N GLU A 518 10.67 -5.40 -16.78
CA GLU A 518 10.71 -6.86 -16.98
C GLU A 518 9.34 -7.36 -17.47
N ARG A 519 9.35 -8.11 -18.58
CA ARG A 519 8.17 -8.78 -19.13
C ARG A 519 8.28 -10.28 -18.86
N GLU A 520 7.17 -10.95 -18.53
CA GLU A 520 7.16 -12.35 -18.11
C GLU A 520 6.29 -13.22 -19.04
N TYR A 521 6.73 -14.45 -19.30
CA TYR A 521 5.97 -15.49 -19.99
C TYR A 521 6.14 -16.84 -19.31
N VAL A 522 5.04 -17.47 -18.90
CA VAL A 522 5.06 -18.84 -18.36
C VAL A 522 4.44 -19.77 -19.42
N PRO A 523 5.21 -20.71 -19.98
CA PRO A 523 4.66 -21.66 -20.93
C PRO A 523 3.56 -22.50 -20.28
N LYS A 524 2.46 -22.74 -20.98
CA LYS A 524 1.32 -23.45 -20.38
C LYS A 524 1.55 -24.95 -20.25
N ASN A 525 2.37 -25.52 -21.14
CA ASN A 525 2.60 -26.96 -21.25
C ASN A 525 4.09 -27.30 -21.39
N PRO A 526 4.95 -26.91 -20.42
CA PRO A 526 6.41 -26.94 -20.58
C PRO A 526 7.01 -28.35 -20.71
N ASP A 527 6.29 -29.39 -20.30
CA ASP A 527 6.72 -30.78 -20.39
C ASP A 527 6.32 -31.48 -21.71
N VAL A 528 5.57 -30.79 -22.58
CA VAL A 528 5.15 -31.36 -23.88
C VAL A 528 6.26 -31.22 -24.90
N VAL A 529 6.74 -32.36 -25.39
CA VAL A 529 7.76 -32.43 -26.45
C VAL A 529 7.19 -31.86 -27.74
N PHE A 530 7.73 -30.73 -28.18
CA PHE A 530 7.37 -30.05 -29.41
C PHE A 530 8.54 -30.09 -30.41
N SER A 531 8.31 -30.74 -31.55
CA SER A 531 9.21 -30.74 -32.70
C SER A 531 8.68 -29.77 -33.74
N LEU A 532 9.52 -28.78 -34.09
CA LEU A 532 9.29 -27.86 -35.21
C LEU A 532 9.48 -28.57 -36.55
#